data_AF-C6BX01-F1
#
_entry.id   AF-C6BX01-F1
#
_cell.length_a   1.000
_cell.length_b   1.000
_cell.length_c   1.000
_cell.angle_alpha   90.00
_cell.angle_beta   90.00
_cell.angle_gamma   90.00
#
_symmetry.space_group_name_H-M   'P 1'
#
loop_
_entity.id
_entity.type
_entity.pdbx_description
1 polymer ?
#
loop_
_entity_poly.entity_id
_entity_poly.type
_entity_poly.pdbx_seq_one_letter_code
_entity_poly.pdbx_strand_id
1 'polypeptide(L)'
;MNSLFLFFAAVLAGVISADMFVRGWNGFLECAASLVLFFQKKIPVKTFLSRLGGSCPVTILCFLLLILCFKVYFSILGFGASELEQLGFFLGAVPRTGYYLISAGKMIDGMFKP
;
A
#
# COMPACT_ATOMS: atom_id res chain seq x y z
N MET A 1 -27.84 6.03 -9.94
CA MET A 1 -26.57 6.07 -10.69
C MET A 1 -26.45 4.81 -11.52
N ASN A 2 -25.75 4.84 -12.67
CA ASN A 2 -25.63 3.68 -13.56
C ASN A 2 -24.79 2.57 -12.88
N SER A 3 -25.30 1.34 -12.77
CA SER A 3 -24.63 0.22 -12.10
C SER A 3 -23.26 -0.12 -12.70
N LEU A 4 -23.11 0.06 -14.02
CA LEU A 4 -21.81 -0.09 -14.70
C LEU A 4 -20.79 0.95 -14.25
N PHE A 5 -21.22 2.20 -14.07
CA PHE A 5 -20.35 3.26 -13.59
C PHE A 5 -19.86 2.97 -12.17
N LEU A 6 -20.77 2.55 -11.28
CA LEU A 6 -20.42 2.19 -9.89
C LEU A 6 -19.44 1.01 -9.85
N PHE A 7 -19.65 0.00 -10.69
CA PHE A 7 -18.72 -1.12 -10.84
C PHE A 7 -17.31 -0.66 -11.21
N PHE A 8 -17.15 0.15 -12.27
CA PHE A 8 -15.82 0.63 -12.68
C PHE A 8 -15.19 1.58 -11.67
N ALA A 9 -15.99 2.43 -11.00
CA ALA A 9 -15.52 3.25 -9.90
C ALA A 9 -15.00 2.38 -8.74
N ALA A 10 -15.67 1.27 -8.43
CA ALA A 10 -15.24 0.31 -7.43
C ALA A 10 -13.93 -0.40 -7.82
N VAL A 11 -13.79 -0.81 -9.09
CA VAL A 11 -12.53 -1.39 -9.62
C VAL A 11 -11.37 -0.41 -9.42
N LEU A 12 -11.55 0.86 -9.80
CA LEU A 12 -10.51 1.89 -9.63
C LEU A 12 -10.18 2.11 -8.15
N ALA A 13 -11.19 2.19 -7.28
CA ALA A 13 -10.97 2.29 -5.83
C ALA A 13 -10.19 1.08 -5.29
N GLY A 14 -10.50 -0.13 -5.77
CA GLY A 14 -9.76 -1.36 -5.44
C GLY A 14 -8.30 -1.31 -5.88
N VAL A 15 -8.02 -0.90 -7.12
CA VAL A 15 -6.65 -0.78 -7.63
C VAL A 15 -5.85 0.27 -6.85
N ILE A 16 -6.42 1.46 -6.65
CA ILE A 16 -5.76 2.57 -5.96
C ILE A 16 -5.48 2.19 -4.50
N SER A 17 -6.47 1.65 -3.79
CA SER A 17 -6.30 1.25 -2.39
C SER A 17 -5.26 0.13 -2.24
N ALA A 18 -5.28 -0.88 -3.12
CA ALA A 18 -4.27 -1.93 -3.10
C ALA A 18 -2.86 -1.41 -3.41
N ASP A 19 -2.70 -0.50 -4.38
CA ASP A 19 -1.38 0.05 -4.70
C ASP A 19 -0.85 0.94 -3.56
N MET A 20 -1.70 1.78 -2.97
CA MET A 20 -1.33 2.61 -1.81
C MET A 20 -0.98 1.73 -0.60
N PHE A 21 -1.77 0.70 -0.33
CA PHE A 21 -1.47 -0.25 0.74
C PHE A 21 -0.12 -0.94 0.52
N VAL A 22 0.13 -1.50 -0.67
CA VAL A 22 1.39 -2.20 -0.97
C VAL A 22 2.59 -1.26 -0.82
N ARG A 23 2.52 -0.04 -1.34
CA ARG A 23 3.63 0.93 -1.22
C ARG A 23 3.85 1.36 0.22
N GLY A 24 2.77 1.68 0.95
CA GLY A 24 2.84 2.08 2.35
C GLY A 24 3.38 0.95 3.24
N TRP A 25 2.90 -0.27 3.00
CA TRP A 25 3.37 -1.46 3.70
C TRP A 25 4.85 -1.76 3.42
N ASN A 26 5.31 -1.63 2.18
CA ASN A 26 6.72 -1.80 1.85
C ASN A 26 7.60 -0.74 2.51
N GLY A 27 7.20 0.53 2.49
CA GLY A 27 7.92 1.57 3.20
C GLY A 27 7.98 1.31 4.70
N PHE A 28 6.90 0.79 5.30
CA PHE A 28 6.87 0.39 6.70
C PHE A 28 7.87 -0.76 6.98
N LEU A 29 7.88 -1.79 6.14
CA LEU A 29 8.82 -2.90 6.27
C LEU A 29 10.28 -2.46 6.06
N GLU A 30 10.55 -1.55 5.13
CA GLU A 30 11.88 -0.96 4.94
C GLU A 30 12.37 -0.19 6.17
N CYS A 31 11.48 0.57 6.82
CA CYS A 31 11.78 1.23 8.08
C CYS A 31 12.15 0.21 9.17
N ALA A 32 11.36 -0.86 9.30
CA ALA A 32 11.62 -1.93 10.26
C ALA A 32 12.94 -2.65 9.98
N ALA A 33 13.21 -3.02 8.72
CA ALA A 33 14.47 -3.65 8.32
C ALA A 33 15.68 -2.75 8.57
N SER A 34 15.57 -1.45 8.26
CA SER A 34 16.63 -0.46 8.51
C SER A 34 16.93 -0.33 9.99
N LEU A 35 15.90 -0.36 10.84
CA LEU A 35 16.03 -0.33 12.30
C LEU A 35 16.74 -1.59 12.82
N VAL A 36 16.39 -2.78 12.33
CA VAL A 36 17.08 -4.03 12.67
C VAL A 36 18.56 -3.99 12.24
N LEU A 37 18.85 -3.56 11.01
CA LEU A 37 20.24 -3.45 10.51
C LEU A 37 21.08 -2.44 11.30
N PHE A 38 20.47 -1.33 11.72
CA PHE A 38 21.11 -0.33 12.54
C PHE A 38 21.48 -0.87 13.92
N PHE A 39 20.56 -1.57 14.60
CA PHE A 39 20.84 -2.20 15.88
C PHE A 39 21.86 -3.34 15.78
N GLN A 40 21.91 -4.04 14.65
CA GLN A 40 22.96 -5.03 14.34
C GLN A 40 24.31 -4.39 13.95
N LYS A 41 24.41 -3.05 13.94
CA LYS A 41 25.61 -2.29 13.51
C LYS A 41 26.07 -2.62 12.08
N LYS A 42 25.16 -3.10 11.22
CA LYS A 42 25.46 -3.45 9.82
C LYS A 42 25.45 -2.23 8.90
N ILE A 43 24.80 -1.14 9.31
CA ILE A 43 24.74 0.11 8.55
C ILE A 43 25.11 1.31 9.44
N PRO A 44 25.79 2.33 8.89
CA PRO A 44 26.11 3.55 9.64
C PRO A 44 24.87 4.45 9.80
N VAL A 45 24.91 5.35 10.79
CA VAL A 45 23.82 6.31 11.10
C VAL A 45 23.37 7.09 9.86
N LYS A 46 24.31 7.51 9.00
CA LYS A 46 24.00 8.25 7.77
C LYS A 46 23.13 7.43 6.81
N THR A 47 23.46 6.15 6.60
CA THR A 47 22.67 5.24 5.75
C THR A 47 21.32 4.96 6.37
N PHE A 48 21.27 4.73 7.70
CA PHE A 48 20.02 4.54 8.43
C PHE A 48 19.06 5.73 8.25
N LEU A 49 19.53 6.96 8.50
CA LEU A 49 18.73 8.17 8.33
C LEU A 49 18.30 8.39 6.88
N SER A 50 19.17 8.08 5.91
CA SER A 50 18.82 8.17 4.48
C SER A 50 17.71 7.19 4.11
N ARG A 51 17.76 5.95 4.63
CA ARG A 51 16.72 4.93 4.38
C ARG A 51 15.40 5.33 5.03
N LEU A 52 15.41 5.75 6.29
CA LEU A 52 14.21 6.26 6.96
C LEU A 52 13.64 7.50 6.30
N GLY A 53 14.49 8.43 5.87
CA GLY A 53 14.07 9.65 5.19
C GLY A 53 13.40 9.39 3.84
N GLY A 54 13.73 8.30 3.16
CA GLY A 54 13.04 7.85 1.96
C GLY A 54 11.73 7.11 2.26
N SER A 55 11.77 6.14 3.17
CA SER A 55 10.65 5.21 3.36
C SER A 55 9.55 5.77 4.28
N CYS A 56 9.88 6.59 5.28
CA CYS A 56 8.90 7.10 6.25
C CYS A 56 7.88 8.07 5.62
N PRO A 57 8.27 9.08 4.82
CA PRO A 57 7.32 9.98 4.18
C PRO A 57 6.38 9.25 3.21
N VAL A 58 6.91 8.28 2.45
CA VAL A 58 6.12 7.45 1.52
C VAL A 58 5.09 6.62 2.30
N THR A 59 5.52 6.02 3.41
CA THR A 59 4.62 5.24 4.29
C THR A 59 3.46 6.10 4.78
N ILE A 60 3.77 7.27 5.35
CA ILE A 60 2.76 8.19 5.88
C ILE A 60 1.82 8.67 4.77
N LEU A 61 2.37 9.13 3.64
CA LEU A 61 1.58 9.64 2.53
C LEU A 61 0.65 8.57 1.96
N CYS A 62 1.15 7.35 1.75
CA CYS A 62 0.34 6.25 1.23
C CYS A 62 -0.79 5.86 2.19
N PHE A 63 -0.55 5.78 3.50
CA PHE A 63 -1.61 5.49 4.47
C PHE A 63 -2.62 6.62 4.60
N LEU A 64 -2.20 7.89 4.55
CA LEU A 64 -3.12 9.02 4.52
C LEU A 64 -3.98 9.03 3.26
N LEU A 65 -3.40 8.76 2.09
CA LEU A 65 -4.13 8.63 0.84
C LEU A 65 -5.10 7.45 0.85
N LEU A 66 -4.71 6.33 1.47
CA LEU A 66 -5.57 5.17 1.65
C LEU A 66 -6.80 5.52 2.52
N ILE A 67 -6.57 6.16 3.67
CA ILE A 67 -7.65 6.65 4.55
C ILE A 67 -8.56 7.62 3.80
N LEU A 68 -7.97 8.56 3.03
CA LEU A 68 -8.73 9.52 2.24
C LEU A 68 -9.57 8.82 1.17
N CYS A 69 -9.01 7.83 0.47
CA CYS A 69 -9.70 7.03 -0.53
C CYS A 69 -10.94 6.34 0.07
N PHE A 70 -10.78 5.66 1.20
CA PHE A 70 -11.89 5.01 1.91
C PHE A 70 -12.93 6.02 2.40
N LYS A 71 -12.50 7.15 2.98
CA LYS A 71 -13.39 8.19 3.47
C LYS A 71 -14.22 8.82 2.35
N VAL A 72 -13.59 9.14 1.22
CA VAL A 72 -14.29 9.70 0.06
C VAL A 72 -15.24 8.67 -0.54
N TYR A 73 -14.77 7.45 -0.81
CA TYR A 73 -15.55 6.43 -1.50
C TYR A 73 -16.74 5.93 -0.69
N PHE A 74 -16.52 5.52 0.57
CA PHE A 74 -17.57 4.92 1.40
C PHE A 74 -18.39 5.96 2.16
N SER A 75 -17.77 7.00 2.73
CA SER A 75 -18.48 7.93 3.63
C SER A 75 -19.07 9.14 2.92
N ILE A 76 -18.35 9.75 1.98
CA ILE A 76 -18.81 10.97 1.30
C ILE A 76 -19.71 10.62 0.10
N LEU A 77 -19.27 9.66 -0.73
CA LEU A 77 -20.01 9.24 -1.92
C LEU A 77 -21.06 8.16 -1.63
N GLY A 78 -20.93 7.44 -0.50
CA GLY A 78 -21.86 6.37 -0.13
C GLY A 78 -21.79 5.14 -1.04
N PHE A 79 -20.65 4.89 -1.69
CA PHE A 79 -20.45 3.75 -2.60
C PHE A 79 -19.98 2.50 -1.83
N GLY A 80 -20.08 1.34 -2.48
CA GLY A 80 -19.63 0.05 -1.94
C GLY A 80 -20.70 -0.77 -1.22
N ALA A 81 -21.97 -0.36 -1.31
CA ALA A 81 -23.08 -1.06 -0.68
C ALA A 81 -23.59 -2.27 -1.49
N SER A 82 -23.46 -2.24 -2.82
CA SER A 82 -23.96 -3.31 -3.67
C SER A 82 -22.93 -4.43 -3.90
N GLU A 83 -23.43 -5.64 -4.15
CA GLU A 83 -22.59 -6.82 -4.48
C GLU A 83 -21.72 -6.58 -5.72
N LEU A 84 -22.24 -5.86 -6.73
CA LEU A 84 -21.48 -5.51 -7.93
C LEU A 84 -20.30 -4.58 -7.62
N GLU A 85 -20.48 -3.59 -6.75
CA GLU A 85 -19.38 -2.73 -6.31
C GLU A 85 -18.34 -3.52 -5.52
N GLN A 86 -18.77 -4.42 -4.64
CA GLN A 86 -17.85 -5.27 -3.88
C GLN A 86 -17.05 -6.20 -4.79
N LEU A 87 -17.68 -6.80 -5.80
CA LEU A 87 -17.01 -7.59 -6.82
C LEU A 87 -16.02 -6.74 -7.63
N GLY A 88 -16.42 -5.54 -8.05
CA GLY A 88 -15.55 -4.59 -8.76
C GLY A 88 -14.32 -4.23 -7.93
N PHE A 89 -14.52 -3.85 -6.67
CA PHE A 89 -13.43 -3.57 -5.73
C PHE A 89 -12.48 -4.76 -5.58
N PHE A 90 -13.02 -5.96 -5.40
CA PHE A 90 -12.25 -7.19 -5.28
C PHE A 90 -11.40 -7.46 -6.54
N LEU A 91 -11.99 -7.33 -7.73
CA LEU A 91 -11.29 -7.48 -9.01
C LEU A 91 -10.19 -6.44 -9.21
N GLY A 92 -10.34 -5.22 -8.66
CA GLY A 92 -9.28 -4.21 -8.68
C GLY A 92 -8.15 -4.51 -7.69
N ALA A 93 -8.48 -4.91 -6.47
CA ALA A 93 -7.52 -5.06 -5.38
C ALA A 93 -6.69 -6.35 -5.45
N VAL A 94 -7.33 -7.46 -5.85
CA VAL A 94 -6.72 -8.80 -5.80
C VAL A 94 -5.54 -8.96 -6.75
N PRO A 95 -5.61 -8.61 -8.05
CA PRO A 95 -4.48 -8.80 -8.96
C PRO A 95 -3.24 -8.05 -8.50
N ARG A 96 -3.42 -6.80 -8.03
CA ARG A 96 -2.32 -5.96 -7.55
C ARG A 96 -1.66 -6.51 -6.29
N THR A 97 -2.47 -6.99 -5.35
CA THR A 97 -1.99 -7.61 -4.10
C THR A 97 -1.37 -8.98 -4.36
N GLY A 98 -1.97 -9.78 -5.26
CA GLY A 98 -1.44 -11.09 -5.66
C GLY A 98 -0.05 -10.97 -6.30
N TYR A 99 0.14 -10.03 -7.23
CA TYR A 99 1.46 -9.75 -7.82
C TYR A 99 2.50 -9.34 -6.76
N TYR A 100 2.07 -8.55 -5.77
CA TYR A 100 2.92 -8.20 -4.63
C TYR A 100 3.34 -9.44 -3.83
N LEU A 101 2.41 -10.34 -3.50
CA LEU A 101 2.72 -11.54 -2.70
C LEU A 101 3.71 -12.47 -3.41
N ILE A 102 3.59 -12.62 -4.74
CA ILE A 102 4.52 -13.42 -5.55
C ILE A 102 5.96 -12.86 -5.47
N SER A 103 6.11 -11.54 -5.35
CA SER A 103 7.42 -10.88 -5.32
C SER A 103 7.94 -10.58 -3.90
N ALA A 104 7.13 -10.83 -2.86
CA ALA A 104 7.41 -10.42 -1.49
C ALA A 104 8.72 -11.00 -0.94
N GLY A 105 9.03 -12.28 -1.20
CA GLY A 105 10.26 -12.91 -0.70
C GLY A 105 11.53 -12.19 -1.18
N LYS A 106 11.68 -12.01 -2.49
CA LYS A 106 12.82 -11.29 -3.08
C LYS A 106 12.92 -9.84 -2.59
N MET A 107 11.77 -9.22 -2.38
CA MET A 107 11.71 -7.85 -1.89
C MET A 107 12.19 -7.75 -0.44
N ILE A 108 11.72 -8.64 0.44
CA ILE A 108 12.15 -8.71 1.85
C ILE A 108 13.66 -8.97 1.93
N ASP A 109 14.19 -9.91 1.15
CA ASP A 109 15.63 -10.17 1.09
C ASP A 109 16.41 -8.91 0.67
N GLY A 110 15.86 -8.12 -0.25
CA GLY A 110 16.39 -6.83 -0.65
C GLY A 110 16.45 -5.80 0.48
N MET A 111 15.45 -5.78 1.37
CA MET A 111 15.39 -4.85 2.49
C MET A 111 16.49 -5.08 3.53
N PHE A 112 16.97 -6.32 3.68
CA PHE A 112 18.03 -6.65 4.64
C PHE A 112 19.45 -6.53 4.07
N LYS A 113 19.62 -6.04 2.84
CA LYS A 113 20.94 -5.72 2.30
C LYS A 113 21.52 -4.48 3.01
N PRO A 114 22.77 -4.52 3.49
CA PRO A 114 23.44 -3.40 4.15
C PRO A 114 23.58 -2.17 3.25
#